data_AF-A0A497SXI0-F1
#
_entry.id   AF-A0A497SXI0-F1
#
_cell.length_a   1.000
_cell.length_b   1.000
_cell.length_c   1.000
_cell.angle_alpha   90.00
_cell.angle_beta   90.00
_cell.angle_gamma   90.00
#
_symmetry.space_group_name_H-M   'P 1'
#
loop_
_entity.id
_entity.type
_entity.pdbx_description
1 polymer ?
#
loop_
_entity_poly.entity_id
_entity_poly.type
_entity_poly.pdbx_seq_one_letter_code
_entity_poly.pdbx_strand_id
1 'polypeptide(L)'
;MKEYNHGKSIQRISDVANMLTDFLYKMRRDGKSIITKQQTIEGKQYLLKGLRIEDIVRISSSIEHSPGAEEAIQTFREHGLVQTLYSDSLGPHITYQKLKLGMNSGKGVPPIIELPDRTETEYQDSHLDIPDAKLTGRVLPFKKVNEFFAYLQKLEIPLSDVAVIDDSGANIETLLKPVQESGGLAIGYNPTDAHREKFYRHSIPVLKSFDLRAFAEIVLDPRESVIAKYCE
;
A
#
# COMPACT_ATOMS: atom_id res chain seq x y z
N MET A 1 12.69 8.35 15.99
CA MET A 1 13.75 7.83 15.10
C MET A 1 14.04 6.37 15.47
N LYS A 2 13.84 5.40 14.56
CA LYS A 2 14.40 4.05 14.76
C LYS A 2 15.88 4.09 14.38
N GLU A 3 16.75 3.85 15.35
CA GLU A 3 18.20 3.79 15.15
C GLU A 3 18.61 2.74 14.11
N TYR A 4 19.72 3.01 13.43
CA TYR A 4 20.41 2.12 12.51
C TYR A 4 20.49 0.66 13.00
N ASN A 5 20.50 -0.29 12.06
CA ASN A 5 21.05 -1.64 12.28
C ASN A 5 22.59 -1.68 12.16
N HIS A 6 23.25 -0.52 12.05
CA HIS A 6 24.69 -0.41 12.01
C HIS A 6 25.29 -0.93 13.33
N GLY A 7 26.07 -2.00 13.25
CA GLY A 7 26.63 -2.69 14.42
C GLY A 7 25.63 -3.57 15.20
N LYS A 8 24.38 -3.71 14.76
CA LYS A 8 23.41 -4.63 15.37
C LYS A 8 23.53 -6.02 14.74
N SER A 9 23.47 -7.06 15.57
CA SER A 9 23.43 -8.44 15.09
C SER A 9 22.11 -8.72 14.38
N ILE A 10 22.15 -9.54 13.33
CA ILE A 10 20.95 -10.07 12.66
C ILE A 10 20.42 -11.20 13.54
N GLN A 11 19.27 -11.02 14.18
CA GLN A 11 18.66 -12.01 15.07
C GLN A 11 17.37 -12.60 14.50
N ARG A 12 16.68 -11.84 13.63
CA ARG A 12 15.38 -12.20 13.06
C ARG A 12 15.31 -11.84 11.59
N ILE A 13 14.38 -12.47 10.86
CA ILE A 13 14.08 -12.15 9.46
C ILE A 13 13.74 -10.66 9.28
N SER A 14 13.06 -10.05 10.25
CA SER A 14 12.75 -8.62 10.25
C SER A 14 13.99 -7.74 10.20
N ASP A 15 15.12 -8.17 10.76
CA ASP A 15 16.36 -7.38 10.79
C ASP A 15 16.98 -7.33 9.39
N VAL A 16 16.90 -8.44 8.64
CA VAL A 16 17.31 -8.52 7.24
C VAL A 16 16.37 -7.67 6.37
N ALA A 17 15.06 -7.74 6.58
CA ALA A 17 14.10 -6.90 5.86
C ALA A 17 14.32 -5.40 6.12
N ASN A 18 14.66 -5.02 7.35
CA ASN A 18 15.03 -3.66 7.69
C ASN A 18 16.35 -3.25 7.04
N MET A 19 17.35 -4.13 7.02
CA MET A 19 18.63 -3.90 6.32
C MET A 19 18.42 -3.62 4.83
N LEU A 20 17.57 -4.39 4.15
CA LEU A 20 17.21 -4.14 2.74
C LEU A 20 16.54 -2.76 2.55
N THR A 21 15.74 -2.32 3.52
CA THR A 21 15.12 -0.98 3.50
C THR A 21 16.16 0.13 3.69
N ASP A 22 17.12 -0.08 4.59
CA ASP A 22 18.24 0.83 4.80
C ASP A 22 19.13 0.93 3.56
N PHE A 23 19.36 -0.19 2.86
CA PHE A 23 20.07 -0.20 1.59
C PHE A 23 19.35 0.65 0.52
N LEU A 24 18.02 0.58 0.46
CA LEU A 24 17.24 1.37 -0.47
C LEU A 24 17.29 2.87 -0.16
N TYR A 25 17.02 3.28 1.08
CA TYR A 25 16.76 4.68 1.39
C TYR A 25 17.95 5.45 1.96
N LYS A 26 18.87 4.76 2.65
CA LYS A 26 19.92 5.41 3.46
C LYS A 26 21.31 5.20 2.89
N MET A 27 21.58 4.06 2.25
CA MET A 27 22.89 3.80 1.66
C MET A 27 22.94 4.25 0.20
N ARG A 28 23.82 5.20 -0.09
CA ARG A 28 23.98 5.77 -1.43
C ARG A 28 25.41 5.62 -1.93
N ARG A 29 25.54 5.35 -3.22
CA ARG A 29 26.77 5.42 -4.00
C ARG A 29 26.53 6.35 -5.18
N ASP A 30 27.38 7.37 -5.32
CA ASP A 30 27.26 8.39 -6.37
C ASP A 30 25.86 9.06 -6.39
N GLY A 31 25.32 9.33 -5.20
CA GLY A 31 24.00 9.96 -5.01
C GLY A 31 22.79 9.04 -5.25
N LYS A 32 23.00 7.83 -5.77
CA LYS A 32 21.97 6.81 -6.03
C LYS A 32 21.95 5.73 -4.96
N SER A 33 20.80 5.10 -4.77
CA SER A 33 20.69 3.95 -3.86
C SER A 33 21.57 2.79 -4.35
N ILE A 34 22.14 2.02 -3.42
CA ILE A 34 22.97 0.85 -3.74
C ILE A 34 22.17 -0.35 -4.26
N ILE A 35 20.86 -0.39 -3.99
CA ILE A 35 19.92 -1.36 -4.56
C ILE A 35 18.67 -0.65 -5.06
N THR A 36 18.01 -1.24 -6.04
CA THR A 36 16.75 -0.71 -6.57
C THR A 36 15.56 -1.06 -5.67
N LYS A 37 14.44 -0.35 -5.85
CA LYS A 37 13.16 -0.68 -5.20
C LYS A 37 12.73 -2.11 -5.54
N GLN A 38 12.88 -2.52 -6.81
CA GLN A 38 12.55 -3.88 -7.25
C GLN A 38 13.41 -4.93 -6.54
N GLN A 39 14.73 -4.74 -6.46
CA GLN A 39 15.61 -5.65 -5.72
C GLN A 39 15.27 -5.72 -4.22
N THR A 40 14.81 -4.61 -3.64
CA THR A 40 14.34 -4.57 -2.24
C THR A 40 13.07 -5.40 -2.06
N ILE A 41 12.11 -5.28 -2.98
CA ILE A 41 10.88 -6.08 -2.98
C ILE A 41 11.22 -7.56 -3.15
N GLU A 42 11.98 -7.92 -4.17
CA GLU A 42 12.41 -9.31 -4.42
C GLU A 42 13.14 -9.89 -3.21
N GLY A 43 14.09 -9.15 -2.64
CA GLY A 43 14.83 -9.60 -1.45
C GLY A 43 13.91 -9.84 -0.26
N LYS A 44 13.00 -8.91 0.04
CA LYS A 44 12.03 -9.07 1.14
C LYS A 44 11.08 -10.23 0.91
N GLN A 45 10.65 -10.46 -0.33
CA GLN A 45 9.73 -11.54 -0.67
C GLN A 45 10.43 -12.89 -0.64
N TYR A 46 11.70 -12.95 -1.02
CA TYR A 46 12.53 -14.15 -0.90
C TYR A 46 12.68 -14.62 0.56
N LEU A 47 12.72 -13.68 1.53
CA LEU A 47 12.74 -14.01 2.95
C LEU A 47 11.47 -14.73 3.44
N LEU A 48 10.36 -14.63 2.70
CA LEU A 48 9.08 -15.26 3.02
C LEU A 48 8.89 -16.63 2.33
N LYS A 49 9.90 -17.11 1.59
CA LYS A 49 9.84 -18.39 0.88
C LYS A 49 9.44 -19.53 1.83
N GLY A 50 8.51 -20.36 1.35
CA GLY A 50 8.01 -21.54 2.06
C GLY A 50 6.83 -21.27 3.00
N LEU A 51 6.50 -20.01 3.30
CA LEU A 51 5.25 -19.71 4.01
C LEU A 51 4.06 -20.17 3.19
N ARG A 52 3.09 -20.79 3.87
CA ARG A 52 1.83 -21.20 3.27
C ARG A 52 0.84 -20.03 3.21
N ILE A 53 -0.14 -20.12 2.31
CA ILE A 53 -1.23 -19.14 2.23
C ILE A 53 -1.95 -19.02 3.58
N GLU A 54 -2.18 -20.14 4.29
CA GLU A 54 -2.80 -20.09 5.63
C GLU A 54 -1.97 -19.30 6.66
N ASP A 55 -0.64 -19.35 6.59
CA ASP A 55 0.23 -18.59 7.49
C ASP A 55 0.09 -17.09 7.21
N ILE A 56 -0.01 -16.70 5.93
CA ILE A 56 -0.20 -15.32 5.52
C ILE A 56 -1.58 -14.81 5.94
N VAL A 57 -2.63 -15.61 5.78
CA VAL A 57 -3.98 -15.28 6.24
C VAL A 57 -4.00 -15.08 7.76
N ARG A 58 -3.37 -15.98 8.52
CA ARG A 58 -3.25 -15.88 9.98
C ARG A 58 -2.48 -14.63 10.42
N ILE A 59 -1.37 -14.29 9.75
CA ILE A 59 -0.62 -13.07 10.05
C ILE A 59 -1.44 -11.83 9.65
N SER A 60 -2.14 -11.87 8.52
CA SER A 60 -2.94 -10.74 8.04
C SER A 60 -4.15 -10.49 8.94
N SER A 61 -4.75 -11.54 9.50
CA SER A 61 -5.89 -11.41 10.41
C SER A 61 -5.52 -10.74 11.74
N SER A 62 -4.26 -10.85 12.17
CA SER A 62 -3.75 -10.24 13.40
C SER A 62 -3.25 -8.81 13.24
N ILE A 63 -3.25 -8.25 12.03
CA ILE A 63 -2.83 -6.87 11.81
C ILE A 63 -3.98 -5.95 12.19
N GLU A 64 -3.72 -5.06 13.14
CA GLU A 64 -4.65 -4.00 13.51
C GLU A 64 -4.73 -2.96 12.38
N HIS A 65 -5.95 -2.54 12.05
CA HIS A 65 -6.17 -1.46 11.12
C HIS A 65 -5.84 -0.11 11.76
N SER A 66 -5.59 0.89 10.92
CA SER A 66 -5.50 2.27 11.39
C SER A 66 -6.80 2.68 12.11
N PRO A 67 -6.73 3.53 13.15
CA PRO A 67 -7.92 4.03 13.82
C PRO A 67 -8.95 4.59 12.82
N GLY A 68 -10.22 4.19 12.96
CA GLY A 68 -11.30 4.68 12.11
C GLY A 68 -11.35 4.11 10.70
N ALA A 69 -10.45 3.18 10.32
CA ALA A 69 -10.40 2.63 8.97
C ALA A 69 -11.66 1.84 8.59
N GLU A 70 -12.14 0.98 9.50
CA GLU A 70 -13.30 0.13 9.26
C GLU A 70 -14.58 0.98 9.15
N GLU A 71 -14.72 1.98 10.01
CA GLU A 71 -15.84 2.93 9.99
C GLU A 71 -15.83 3.80 8.73
N ALA A 72 -14.65 4.27 8.29
CA ALA A 72 -14.53 5.02 7.03
C ALA A 72 -14.94 4.17 5.83
N ILE A 73 -14.47 2.92 5.75
CA ILE A 73 -14.80 1.97 4.69
C ILE A 73 -16.29 1.65 4.66
N GLN A 74 -16.88 1.42 5.83
CA GLN A 74 -18.32 1.19 5.95
C GLN A 74 -19.11 2.43 5.51
N THR A 75 -18.69 3.63 5.93
CA THR A 75 -19.30 4.90 5.52
C THR A 75 -19.28 5.06 4.00
N PHE A 76 -18.14 4.79 3.35
CA PHE A 76 -18.04 4.84 1.89
C PHE A 76 -18.97 3.84 1.20
N ARG A 77 -19.12 2.63 1.76
CA ARG A 77 -20.02 1.61 1.21
C ARG A 77 -21.48 2.05 1.30
N GLU A 78 -21.89 2.61 2.43
CA GLU A 78 -23.26 3.11 2.65
C GLU A 78 -23.62 4.25 1.67
N HIS A 79 -22.62 5.01 1.23
CA HIS A 79 -22.77 6.06 0.23
C HIS A 79 -22.55 5.55 -1.22
N GLY A 80 -22.41 4.24 -1.43
CA GLY A 80 -22.26 3.64 -2.75
C GLY A 80 -20.91 3.94 -3.44
N LEU A 81 -19.89 4.35 -2.69
CA LEU A 81 -18.57 4.65 -3.24
C LEU A 81 -17.76 3.38 -3.49
N VAL A 82 -17.08 3.36 -4.65
CA VAL A 82 -16.15 2.29 -5.03
C VAL A 82 -14.85 2.46 -4.24
N GLN A 83 -14.42 1.39 -3.59
CA GLN A 83 -13.26 1.38 -2.70
C GLN A 83 -12.18 0.45 -3.23
N THR A 84 -10.93 0.91 -3.23
CA THR A 84 -9.80 0.13 -3.73
C THR A 84 -8.58 0.16 -2.81
N LEU A 85 -7.78 -0.92 -2.83
CA LEU A 85 -6.56 -1.06 -2.03
C LEU A 85 -5.38 -1.53 -2.90
N TYR A 86 -4.48 -0.61 -3.26
CA TYR A 86 -3.28 -0.95 -4.03
C TYR A 86 -2.03 -0.69 -3.18
N SER A 87 -1.10 -1.65 -3.14
CA SER A 87 0.08 -1.57 -2.28
C SER A 87 1.26 -2.34 -2.83
N ASP A 88 2.49 -1.92 -2.51
CA ASP A 88 3.70 -2.69 -2.80
C ASP A 88 3.92 -3.87 -1.81
N SER A 89 2.95 -4.15 -0.94
CA SER A 89 2.91 -5.32 -0.07
C SER A 89 2.61 -6.62 -0.85
N LEU A 90 2.79 -7.77 -0.18
CA LEU A 90 2.51 -9.10 -0.73
C LEU A 90 1.04 -9.25 -1.18
N GLY A 91 0.83 -9.73 -2.42
CA GLY A 91 -0.49 -9.94 -3.04
C GLY A 91 -1.53 -10.60 -2.13
N PRO A 92 -1.30 -11.83 -1.63
CA PRO A 92 -2.22 -12.52 -0.72
C PRO A 92 -2.67 -11.71 0.50
N HIS A 93 -1.78 -10.88 1.08
CA HIS A 93 -2.14 -10.00 2.19
C HIS A 93 -3.15 -8.92 1.75
N ILE A 94 -2.94 -8.31 0.59
CA ILE A 94 -3.85 -7.31 0.03
C ILE A 94 -5.20 -7.93 -0.35
N THR A 95 -5.19 -9.11 -0.96
CA THR A 95 -6.42 -9.85 -1.26
C THR A 95 -7.21 -10.16 0.01
N TYR A 96 -6.53 -10.64 1.06
CA TYR A 96 -7.18 -10.89 2.36
C TYR A 96 -7.82 -9.63 2.94
N GLN A 97 -7.08 -8.51 3.03
CA GLN A 97 -7.63 -7.27 3.61
C GLN A 97 -8.78 -6.71 2.79
N LYS A 98 -8.66 -6.73 1.46
CA LYS A 98 -9.73 -6.31 0.54
C LYS A 98 -11.02 -7.10 0.79
N LEU A 99 -10.93 -8.43 0.91
CA LEU A 99 -12.09 -9.29 1.14
C LEU A 99 -12.67 -9.08 2.55
N LYS A 100 -11.81 -9.05 3.59
CA LYS A 100 -12.21 -8.80 4.98
C LYS A 100 -12.96 -7.48 5.13
N LEU A 101 -12.46 -6.43 4.49
CA LEU A 101 -13.02 -5.09 4.53
C LEU A 101 -14.12 -4.87 3.49
N GLY A 102 -14.45 -5.87 2.66
CA GLY A 102 -15.46 -5.77 1.59
C GLY A 102 -15.24 -4.60 0.63
N MET A 103 -14.00 -4.43 0.17
CA MET A 103 -13.61 -3.45 -0.84
C MET A 103 -13.75 -4.03 -2.26
N ASN A 104 -13.95 -3.19 -3.27
CA ASN A 104 -14.28 -3.63 -4.63
C ASN A 104 -13.07 -4.20 -5.39
N SER A 105 -11.89 -3.60 -5.19
CA SER A 105 -10.67 -4.01 -5.89
C SER A 105 -9.43 -3.76 -5.05
N GLY A 106 -8.35 -4.41 -5.42
CA GLY A 106 -7.08 -4.24 -4.77
C GLY A 106 -6.07 -5.25 -5.26
N LYS A 107 -4.81 -4.83 -5.29
CA LYS A 107 -3.70 -5.65 -5.76
C LYS A 107 -2.43 -5.30 -5.02
N GLY A 108 -1.75 -6.34 -4.55
CA GLY A 108 -0.38 -6.28 -4.07
C GLY A 108 0.61 -6.77 -5.11
N VAL A 109 1.89 -6.81 -4.76
CA VAL A 109 2.93 -7.47 -5.56
C VAL A 109 2.55 -8.95 -5.74
N PRO A 110 2.32 -9.44 -6.97
CA PRO A 110 1.90 -10.81 -7.21
C PRO A 110 3.09 -11.78 -7.03
N PRO A 111 3.05 -12.68 -6.03
CA PRO A 111 4.06 -13.71 -5.90
C PRO A 111 3.85 -14.83 -6.91
N ILE A 112 4.93 -15.56 -7.20
CA ILE A 112 4.82 -16.92 -7.73
C ILE A 112 4.63 -17.86 -6.55
N ILE A 113 3.59 -18.69 -6.63
CA ILE A 113 3.26 -19.69 -5.61
C ILE A 113 3.46 -21.11 -6.16
N GLU A 114 3.76 -22.04 -5.26
CA GLU A 114 3.76 -23.47 -5.52
C GLU A 114 2.45 -24.06 -4.98
N LEU A 115 1.64 -24.67 -5.85
CA LEU A 115 0.41 -25.37 -5.49
C LEU A 115 0.73 -26.74 -4.86
N PRO A 116 -0.24 -27.41 -4.19
CA PRO A 116 0.00 -28.71 -3.56
C PRO A 116 0.48 -29.82 -4.52
N ASP A 117 0.13 -29.72 -5.80
CA ASP A 117 0.61 -30.61 -6.87
C ASP A 117 2.03 -30.27 -7.37
N ARG A 118 2.70 -29.32 -6.72
CA ARG A 118 4.04 -28.77 -7.03
C ARG A 118 4.11 -27.96 -8.31
N THR A 119 2.98 -27.61 -8.90
CA THR A 119 2.98 -26.66 -10.02
C THR A 119 3.22 -25.25 -9.50
N GLU A 120 4.02 -24.47 -10.23
CA GLU A 120 4.24 -23.07 -9.93
C GLU A 120 3.36 -22.19 -10.81
N THR A 121 2.69 -21.21 -10.21
CA THR A 121 1.80 -20.30 -10.93
C THR A 121 1.85 -18.88 -10.33
N GLU A 122 1.44 -17.90 -11.11
CA GLU A 122 1.19 -16.55 -10.59
C GLU A 122 0.01 -16.59 -9.61
N TYR A 123 0.16 -15.93 -8.47
CA TYR A 123 -0.93 -15.78 -7.52
C TYR A 123 -2.11 -15.01 -8.12
N GLN A 124 -3.31 -15.55 -7.93
CA GLN A 124 -4.59 -14.95 -8.25
C GLN A 124 -5.45 -14.98 -6.99
N ASP A 125 -6.45 -14.11 -6.89
CA ASP A 125 -7.26 -13.97 -5.68
C ASP A 125 -7.89 -15.29 -5.22
N SER A 126 -8.31 -16.14 -6.15
CA SER A 126 -8.86 -17.48 -5.86
C SER A 126 -7.89 -18.42 -5.17
N HIS A 127 -6.58 -18.18 -5.26
CA HIS A 127 -5.57 -18.98 -4.55
C HIS A 127 -5.53 -18.69 -3.05
N LEU A 128 -6.24 -17.65 -2.56
CA LEU A 128 -6.40 -17.43 -1.12
C LEU A 128 -7.10 -18.62 -0.43
N ASP A 129 -7.94 -19.35 -1.16
CA ASP A 129 -8.68 -20.52 -0.68
C ASP A 129 -7.88 -21.84 -0.77
N ILE A 130 -6.59 -21.78 -1.15
CA ILE A 130 -5.69 -22.94 -1.23
C ILE A 130 -4.68 -22.84 -0.08
N PRO A 131 -5.02 -23.26 1.15
CA PRO A 131 -4.23 -22.97 2.34
C PRO A 131 -2.80 -23.52 2.27
N ASP A 132 -2.60 -24.67 1.62
CA ASP A 132 -1.31 -25.35 1.51
C ASP A 132 -0.41 -24.85 0.37
N ALA A 133 -0.90 -23.94 -0.49
CA ALA A 133 -0.03 -23.30 -1.48
C ALA A 133 1.06 -22.48 -0.79
N LYS A 134 2.28 -22.46 -1.36
CA LYS A 134 3.47 -21.88 -0.73
C LYS A 134 4.06 -20.74 -1.54
N LEU A 135 4.63 -19.75 -0.86
CA LEU A 135 5.44 -18.74 -1.54
C LEU A 135 6.74 -19.35 -2.05
N THR A 136 7.05 -19.16 -3.34
CA THR A 136 8.35 -19.61 -3.91
C THR A 136 9.50 -18.67 -3.57
N GLY A 137 9.19 -17.46 -3.06
CA GLY A 137 10.14 -16.36 -2.84
C GLY A 137 10.38 -15.50 -4.08
N ARG A 138 9.76 -15.83 -5.22
CA ARG A 138 9.81 -15.03 -6.46
C ARG A 138 8.54 -14.20 -6.59
N VAL A 139 8.66 -13.07 -7.28
CA VAL A 139 7.56 -12.15 -7.57
C VAL A 139 7.64 -11.66 -9.00
N LEU A 140 6.51 -11.23 -9.56
CA LEU A 140 6.50 -10.54 -10.86
C LEU A 140 6.66 -9.03 -10.67
N PRO A 141 7.11 -8.30 -11.70
CA PRO A 141 7.10 -6.84 -11.69
C PRO A 141 5.71 -6.29 -11.41
N PHE A 142 5.62 -5.33 -10.50
CA PHE A 142 4.35 -4.70 -10.11
C PHE A 142 4.46 -3.19 -10.19
N LYS A 143 3.51 -2.56 -10.88
CA LYS A 143 3.39 -1.10 -10.97
C LYS A 143 2.05 -0.67 -10.37
N LYS A 144 2.05 -0.46 -9.05
CA LYS A 144 0.89 -0.05 -8.23
C LYS A 144 -0.04 0.96 -8.92
N VAL A 145 0.55 2.06 -9.41
CA VAL A 145 -0.17 3.17 -10.02
C VAL A 145 -0.84 2.78 -11.35
N ASN A 146 -0.18 1.96 -12.16
CA ASN A 146 -0.74 1.51 -13.43
C ASN A 146 -1.97 0.61 -13.21
N GLU A 147 -1.91 -0.26 -12.21
CA GLU A 147 -3.01 -1.17 -11.86
C GLU A 147 -4.23 -0.40 -11.32
N PHE A 148 -3.99 0.66 -10.55
CA PHE A 148 -5.03 1.59 -10.11
C PHE A 148 -5.71 2.29 -11.29
N PHE A 149 -4.95 2.93 -12.18
CA PHE A 149 -5.53 3.64 -13.33
C PHE A 149 -6.19 2.70 -14.34
N ALA A 150 -5.66 1.50 -14.55
CA ALA A 150 -6.31 0.48 -15.38
C ALA A 150 -7.68 0.07 -14.82
N TYR A 151 -7.82 0.00 -13.49
CA TYR A 151 -9.10 -0.28 -12.85
C TYR A 151 -10.10 0.87 -12.99
N LEU A 152 -9.66 2.12 -12.81
CA LEU A 152 -10.52 3.29 -13.03
C LEU A 152 -10.99 3.37 -14.49
N GLN A 153 -10.09 3.14 -15.45
CA GLN A 153 -10.42 3.11 -16.87
C GLN A 153 -11.45 2.02 -17.18
N LYS A 154 -11.29 0.81 -16.60
CA LYS A 154 -12.26 -0.28 -16.77
C LYS A 154 -13.66 0.08 -16.26
N LEU A 155 -13.74 0.89 -15.21
CA LEU A 155 -15.02 1.36 -14.64
C LEU A 155 -15.51 2.68 -15.23
N GLU A 156 -14.75 3.27 -16.17
CA GLU A 156 -15.05 4.56 -16.77
C GLU A 156 -15.22 5.69 -15.73
N ILE A 157 -14.49 5.62 -14.60
CA ILE A 157 -14.51 6.63 -13.54
C ILE A 157 -13.49 7.74 -13.88
N PRO A 158 -13.92 9.00 -14.06
CA PRO A 158 -12.99 10.10 -14.30
C PRO A 158 -12.21 10.45 -13.03
N LEU A 159 -10.98 10.94 -13.19
CA LEU A 159 -10.12 11.31 -12.04
C LEU A 159 -10.69 12.45 -11.19
N SER A 160 -11.59 13.28 -11.73
CA SER A 160 -12.33 14.30 -10.98
C SER A 160 -13.19 13.70 -9.86
N ASP A 161 -13.62 12.46 -10.02
CA ASP A 161 -14.57 11.79 -9.12
C ASP A 161 -13.83 10.83 -8.17
N VAL A 162 -12.51 10.95 -8.09
CA VAL A 162 -11.64 10.06 -7.33
C VAL A 162 -11.08 10.78 -6.12
N ALA A 163 -11.15 10.11 -4.96
CA ALA A 163 -10.38 10.47 -3.78
C ALA A 163 -9.25 9.47 -3.54
N VAL A 164 -8.03 9.96 -3.31
CA VAL A 164 -6.85 9.14 -2.98
C VAL A 164 -6.24 9.58 -1.66
N ILE A 165 -5.75 8.59 -0.90
CA ILE A 165 -5.00 8.78 0.33
C ILE A 165 -3.72 7.92 0.30
N ASP A 166 -2.57 8.51 0.61
CA ASP A 166 -1.26 7.82 0.59
C ASP A 166 -0.30 8.52 1.58
N ASP A 167 0.72 7.82 2.05
CA ASP A 167 1.75 8.32 2.98
C ASP A 167 3.10 8.60 2.28
N SER A 168 3.21 8.21 1.01
CA SER A 168 4.46 8.14 0.30
C SER A 168 4.68 9.32 -0.62
N GLY A 169 5.71 10.12 -0.32
CA GLY A 169 6.18 11.17 -1.22
C GLY A 169 6.78 10.65 -2.53
N ALA A 170 6.84 9.33 -2.75
CA ALA A 170 7.21 8.73 -4.03
C ALA A 170 6.02 8.65 -5.02
N ASN A 171 4.78 8.72 -4.52
CA ASN A 171 3.57 8.60 -5.33
C ASN A 171 2.97 9.97 -5.73
N ILE A 172 3.54 11.08 -5.28
CA ILE A 172 2.98 12.43 -5.53
C ILE A 172 2.83 12.70 -7.03
N GLU A 173 3.91 12.63 -7.80
CA GLU A 173 3.89 12.96 -9.23
C GLU A 173 3.14 11.92 -10.08
N THR A 174 3.03 10.69 -9.60
CA THR A 174 2.47 9.58 -10.38
C THR A 174 1.02 9.28 -10.05
N LEU A 175 0.53 9.64 -8.86
CA LEU A 175 -0.82 9.32 -8.39
C LEU A 175 -1.54 10.56 -7.84
N LEU A 176 -1.00 11.18 -6.79
CA LEU A 176 -1.77 12.20 -6.05
C LEU A 176 -1.99 13.48 -6.86
N LYS A 177 -0.93 14.02 -7.46
CA LYS A 177 -0.99 15.23 -8.26
C LYS A 177 -1.85 15.06 -9.53
N PRO A 178 -1.72 13.97 -10.32
CA PRO A 178 -2.65 13.72 -11.42
C PRO A 178 -4.13 13.70 -11.02
N VAL A 179 -4.47 13.10 -9.87
CA VAL A 179 -5.85 13.11 -9.34
C VAL A 179 -6.27 14.54 -8.98
N GLN A 180 -5.45 15.26 -8.22
CA GLN A 180 -5.73 16.64 -7.80
C GLN A 180 -5.88 17.61 -8.99
N GLU A 181 -4.98 17.55 -9.97
CA GLU A 181 -5.00 18.40 -11.17
C GLU A 181 -6.21 18.12 -12.07
N SER A 182 -6.79 16.92 -11.97
CA SER A 182 -8.03 16.54 -12.66
C SER A 182 -9.30 16.96 -11.91
N GLY A 183 -9.16 17.65 -10.77
CA GLY A 183 -10.28 18.08 -9.92
C GLY A 183 -10.69 17.06 -8.85
N GLY A 184 -9.99 15.93 -8.75
CA GLY A 184 -10.20 14.93 -7.70
C GLY A 184 -9.58 15.36 -6.36
N LEU A 185 -9.75 14.51 -5.35
CA LEU A 185 -9.25 14.76 -4.00
C LEU A 185 -7.98 13.92 -3.74
N ALA A 186 -6.92 14.57 -3.29
CA ALA A 186 -5.70 13.89 -2.85
C ALA A 186 -5.31 14.34 -1.44
N ILE A 187 -5.15 13.40 -0.52
CA ILE A 187 -4.83 13.66 0.89
C ILE A 187 -3.59 12.85 1.31
N GLY A 188 -2.68 13.48 2.03
CA GLY A 188 -1.59 12.78 2.73
C GLY A 188 -2.05 12.18 4.05
N TYR A 189 -1.64 10.95 4.33
CA TYR A 189 -1.90 10.28 5.61
C TYR A 189 -0.62 9.94 6.33
N ASN A 190 -0.33 10.66 7.43
CA ASN A 190 0.85 10.44 8.26
C ASN A 190 2.18 10.19 7.48
N PRO A 191 2.55 11.06 6.52
CA PRO A 191 3.82 10.93 5.83
C PRO A 191 4.98 11.13 6.81
N THR A 192 6.11 10.47 6.53
CA THR A 192 7.38 10.77 7.23
C THR A 192 7.80 12.22 6.99
N ASP A 193 8.59 12.83 7.88
CA ASP A 193 9.04 14.22 7.74
C ASP A 193 9.65 14.51 6.35
N ALA A 194 10.48 13.59 5.85
CA ALA A 194 11.11 13.68 4.53
C ALA A 194 10.10 13.60 3.37
N HIS A 195 8.96 12.95 3.56
CA HIS A 195 7.88 12.91 2.56
C HIS A 195 6.94 14.10 2.69
N ARG A 196 6.65 14.53 3.91
CA ARG A 196 5.74 15.63 4.26
C ARG A 196 6.09 16.93 3.55
N GLU A 197 7.38 17.27 3.46
CA GLU A 197 7.85 18.44 2.68
C GLU A 197 7.43 18.39 1.21
N LYS A 198 7.35 17.20 0.62
CA LYS A 198 6.89 17.05 -0.77
C LYS A 198 5.39 17.29 -0.86
N PHE A 199 4.58 16.80 0.09
CA PHE A 199 3.14 17.08 0.13
C PHE A 199 2.89 18.59 0.17
N TYR A 200 3.59 19.32 1.05
CA TYR A 200 3.47 20.77 1.14
C TYR A 200 3.91 21.50 -0.12
N ARG A 201 5.02 21.08 -0.75
CA ARG A 201 5.50 21.67 -2.01
C ARG A 201 4.48 21.57 -3.14
N HIS A 202 3.68 20.51 -3.13
CA HIS A 202 2.63 20.26 -4.12
C HIS A 202 1.25 20.68 -3.64
N SER A 203 1.14 21.39 -2.52
CA SER A 203 -0.15 21.83 -1.96
C SER A 203 -1.15 20.70 -1.78
N ILE A 204 -0.65 19.51 -1.40
CA ILE A 204 -1.48 18.35 -1.06
C ILE A 204 -1.68 18.37 0.46
N PRO A 205 -2.93 18.54 0.95
CA PRO A 205 -3.20 18.62 2.38
C PRO A 205 -2.86 17.32 3.09
N VAL A 206 -2.39 17.41 4.33
CA VAL A 206 -2.03 16.24 5.15
C VAL A 206 -2.95 16.16 6.35
N LEU A 207 -3.51 14.98 6.65
CA LEU A 207 -4.33 14.79 7.84
C LEU A 207 -3.52 15.07 9.12
N LYS A 208 -4.11 15.90 10.00
CA LYS A 208 -3.57 16.23 11.34
C LYS A 208 -3.66 15.04 12.30
N SER A 209 -4.58 14.10 12.05
CA SER A 209 -4.90 12.96 12.90
C SER A 209 -4.61 11.64 12.19
N PHE A 210 -4.37 10.60 12.99
CA PHE A 210 -4.27 9.20 12.54
C PHE A 210 -5.64 8.52 12.36
N ASP A 211 -6.73 9.25 12.60
CA ASP A 211 -8.09 8.71 12.49
C ASP A 211 -8.65 8.88 11.09
N LEU A 212 -8.90 7.76 10.40
CA LEU A 212 -9.38 7.75 9.02
C LEU A 212 -10.85 8.13 8.87
N ARG A 213 -11.62 8.28 9.96
CA ARG A 213 -12.98 8.86 9.91
C ARG A 213 -12.94 10.30 9.37
N ALA A 214 -11.88 11.05 9.67
CA ALA A 214 -11.68 12.38 9.12
C ALA A 214 -11.58 12.36 7.58
N PHE A 215 -10.92 11.35 7.01
CA PHE A 215 -10.86 11.20 5.55
C PHE A 215 -12.26 10.95 4.97
N ALA A 216 -13.07 10.13 5.63
CA ALA A 216 -14.43 9.87 5.18
C ALA A 216 -15.30 11.13 5.13
N GLU A 217 -15.21 11.98 6.17
CA GLU A 217 -15.91 13.26 6.18
C GLU A 217 -15.46 14.18 5.05
N ILE A 218 -14.16 14.25 4.76
CA ILE A 218 -13.63 15.08 3.67
C ILE A 218 -14.12 14.58 2.30
N VAL A 219 -14.13 13.26 2.07
CA VAL A 219 -14.57 12.68 0.80
C VAL A 219 -16.06 12.96 0.54
N LEU A 220 -16.89 12.87 1.59
CA LEU A 220 -18.33 13.13 1.46
C LEU A 220 -18.68 14.62 1.38
N ASP A 221 -17.82 15.49 1.90
CA ASP A 221 -17.99 16.94 1.86
C ASP A 221 -16.63 17.64 1.63
N PRO A 222 -16.14 17.72 0.37
CA PRO A 222 -14.81 18.21 0.04
C PRO A 222 -14.70 19.74 0.01
N ARG A 223 -15.56 20.45 0.76
CA ARG A 223 -15.46 21.91 0.89
C ARG A 223 -14.17 22.28 1.60
N GLU A 224 -13.56 23.40 1.19
CA GLU A 224 -12.31 23.90 1.77
C GLU A 224 -12.37 24.05 3.30
N SER A 225 -13.52 24.47 3.84
CA SER A 225 -13.72 24.57 5.30
C SER A 225 -13.65 23.22 6.03
N VAL A 226 -14.05 22.12 5.40
CA VAL A 226 -13.98 20.76 5.96
C VAL A 226 -12.56 20.24 5.85
N ILE A 227 -11.91 20.44 4.70
CA ILE A 227 -10.49 20.07 4.51
C ILE A 227 -9.63 20.80 5.54
N ALA A 228 -9.77 22.13 5.70
CA ALA A 228 -8.98 22.93 6.63
C ALA A 228 -9.18 22.54 8.11
N LYS A 229 -10.36 21.98 8.47
CA LYS A 229 -10.61 21.44 9.80
C LYS A 229 -9.67 20.27 10.10
N TYR A 230 -9.55 19.32 9.17
CA TYR A 230 -8.87 18.05 9.38
C TYR A 230 -7.42 18.00 8.88
N CYS A 231 -7.06 18.87 7.95
CA CYS A 231 -5.77 18.89 7.30
C CYS A 231 -4.96 20.14 7.63
N GLU A 232 -3.65 19.99 7.58
CA GLU A 232 -2.65 21.06 7.55
C GLU A 232 -2.11 21.30 6.13
#